data_AF-A0A422PUG9-F1
#
_entry.id   AF-A0A422PUG9-F1
#
_cell.length_a   1.000
_cell.length_b   1.000
_cell.length_c   1.000
_cell.angle_alpha   90.00
_cell.angle_beta   90.00
_cell.angle_gamma   90.00
#
_symmetry.space_group_name_H-M   'P 1'
#
loop_
_entity.id
_entity.type
_entity.pdbx_description
1 polymer ?
#
loop_
_entity_poly.entity_id
_entity_poly.type
_entity_poly.pdbx_seq_one_letter_code
_entity_poly.pdbx_strand_id
1 'polypeptide(L)'
;MRSVFDIARSHVTLPVTRDLEALRRVLRDWHHYTEKLQLQEKTTHPAALCVTVHPSRRFAPPPSPQGGAGDTYTRRVPLRLWTAVLPWEVQRGLSMSELRLPGTLGAPEHRGEAVDGDANGPHVRDTAAAAEEEEEDPFGVVTAASPGTMGEVQGLRCGATGITAAAAPASASPGMLFVLDVESAAQGVSFWSGAILQSIDVAFISPVEPVVANSQSFQELRRRQLAAAEGGGRSGTDERRAVHGLSRFFPEGELDSPTVAFAVQSHSHLDPFPRCDRAAGTGGQRRHTAAPAEVEPSHAAAGGGNAPPRYVLETPRHLFRDSVGAALRECRQLRATTAAMEVTLTLELSDGLKEELREKARLCSNYVLPLEEHIAYHLRRQSSTAEAPQWEREAPQSAKEETILATTGKAAAPPPAALAEVVQWPIRPARPNMAGATAATRLRSPMLAEEHENLPSQLAPSVTGKHEAPVLRSAEKAQNQLISARAIARYPSTSSHMPHLPPIDYELFDLCLRLGLCQEDVIYYFYGRIMREWQKELRRLRERPAGTGNSAVRDADIRRMLLLVRDPSLQVPEELSACVEAVARRRNLQNEFRDI
;
A
#
# COMPACT_ATOMS: atom_id res chain seq x y z
N MET A 1 6.28 12.57 17.96
CA MET A 1 6.30 11.95 16.61
C MET A 1 4.87 11.63 16.23
N ARG A 2 4.41 11.94 15.01
CA ARG A 2 3.10 11.49 14.51
C ARG A 2 3.29 10.10 13.91
N SER A 3 2.63 9.09 14.46
CA SER A 3 2.59 7.74 13.89
C SER A 3 1.53 7.65 12.78
N VAL A 4 1.72 6.71 11.85
CA VAL A 4 0.69 6.31 10.88
C VAL A 4 -0.60 5.87 11.58
N PHE A 5 -0.49 5.29 12.79
CA PHE A 5 -1.63 4.86 13.58
C PHE A 5 -2.39 6.03 14.24
N ASP A 6 -1.75 7.17 14.48
CA ASP A 6 -2.43 8.39 14.95
C ASP A 6 -3.25 9.01 13.81
N ILE A 7 -2.66 9.04 12.61
CA ILE A 7 -3.31 9.55 11.38
C ILE A 7 -4.53 8.68 11.06
N ALA A 8 -4.36 7.36 11.00
CA ALA A 8 -5.46 6.42 10.79
C ALA A 8 -6.57 6.60 11.82
N ARG A 9 -6.25 6.70 13.12
CA ARG A 9 -7.23 6.99 14.19
C ARG A 9 -7.98 8.31 13.96
N SER A 10 -7.29 9.36 13.50
CA SER A 10 -7.91 10.66 13.19
C SER A 10 -8.89 10.60 12.00
N HIS A 11 -8.71 9.62 11.10
CA HIS A 11 -9.57 9.43 9.93
C HIS A 11 -10.82 8.57 10.21
N VAL A 12 -10.89 7.84 11.33
CA VAL A 12 -12.03 6.96 11.68
C VAL A 12 -13.36 7.73 11.77
N THR A 13 -13.32 9.02 12.14
CA THR A 13 -14.51 9.87 12.28
C THR A 13 -14.96 10.53 10.97
N LEU A 14 -14.21 10.38 9.88
CA LEU A 14 -14.48 11.05 8.61
C LEU A 14 -15.44 10.22 7.72
N PRO A 15 -16.51 10.81 7.16
CA PRO A 15 -17.54 10.08 6.40
C PRO A 15 -17.11 9.81 4.94
N VAL A 16 -15.97 9.14 4.74
CA VAL A 16 -15.33 8.87 3.44
C VAL A 16 -16.25 8.20 2.41
N THR A 17 -17.21 7.38 2.85
CA THR A 17 -18.23 6.74 1.99
C THR A 17 -19.18 7.71 1.30
N ARG A 18 -19.48 8.85 1.94
CA ARG A 18 -20.56 9.76 1.56
C ARG A 18 -20.06 11.09 1.02
N ASP A 19 -18.94 11.57 1.56
CA ASP A 19 -18.38 12.88 1.22
C ASP A 19 -17.02 12.76 0.52
N LEU A 20 -16.97 13.27 -0.70
CA LEU A 20 -15.74 13.35 -1.50
C LEU A 20 -14.73 14.33 -0.88
N GLU A 21 -15.16 15.37 -0.16
CA GLU A 21 -14.22 16.31 0.47
C GLU A 21 -13.58 15.70 1.72
N ALA A 22 -14.30 14.88 2.48
CA ALA A 22 -13.73 14.01 3.51
C ALA A 22 -12.69 13.04 2.93
N LEU A 23 -12.95 12.42 1.77
CA LEU A 23 -11.94 11.59 1.07
C LEU A 23 -10.72 12.43 0.65
N ARG A 24 -10.90 13.60 0.03
CA ARG A 24 -9.78 14.48 -0.34
C ARG A 24 -8.98 14.91 0.88
N ARG A 25 -9.63 15.19 2.02
CA ARG A 25 -8.94 15.51 3.28
C ARG A 25 -8.05 14.37 3.75
N VAL A 26 -8.56 13.14 3.79
CA VAL A 26 -7.77 11.93 4.11
C VAL A 26 -6.54 11.82 3.20
N LEU A 27 -6.71 12.01 1.89
CA LEU A 27 -5.59 11.95 0.94
C LEU A 27 -4.59 13.10 1.13
N ARG A 28 -5.05 14.34 1.41
CA ARG A 28 -4.16 15.47 1.73
C ARG A 28 -3.37 15.25 3.03
N ASP A 29 -3.99 14.65 4.05
CA ASP A 29 -3.35 14.35 5.33
C ASP A 29 -2.28 13.24 5.17
N TRP A 30 -2.53 12.20 4.38
CA TRP A 30 -1.51 11.19 4.00
C TRP A 30 -0.39 11.77 3.11
N HIS A 31 -0.73 12.64 2.17
CA HIS A 31 0.25 13.34 1.34
C HIS A 31 1.16 14.24 2.19
N HIS A 32 0.60 14.94 3.18
CA HIS A 32 1.37 15.72 4.15
C HIS A 32 2.32 14.84 4.97
N TYR A 33 1.87 13.70 5.48
CA TYR A 33 2.74 12.72 6.16
C TYR A 33 3.86 12.17 5.27
N THR A 34 3.58 11.99 3.98
CA THR A 34 4.53 11.39 3.04
C THR A 34 5.61 12.39 2.62
N GLU A 35 5.24 13.62 2.26
CA GLU A 35 6.16 14.62 1.67
C GLU A 35 6.58 15.77 2.59
N LYS A 36 5.80 16.12 3.62
CA LYS A 36 6.08 17.31 4.46
C LYS A 36 6.69 16.96 5.80
N LEU A 37 6.45 15.75 6.31
CA LEU A 37 7.08 15.24 7.53
C LEU A 37 8.48 14.68 7.21
N GLN A 38 9.52 15.18 7.89
CA GLN A 38 10.88 14.68 7.71
C GLN A 38 11.00 13.20 8.09
N LEU A 39 11.88 12.45 7.42
CA LEU A 39 12.12 11.04 7.74
C LEU A 39 12.55 10.85 9.21
N GLN A 40 13.33 11.78 9.75
CA GLN A 40 13.80 11.79 11.15
C GLN A 40 12.67 11.93 12.19
N GLU A 41 11.51 12.45 11.80
CA GLU A 41 10.33 12.57 12.67
C GLU A 41 9.42 11.33 12.66
N LYS A 42 9.68 10.39 11.73
CA LYS A 42 9.01 9.10 11.62
C LYS A 42 9.67 8.07 12.56
N THR A 43 8.89 7.09 12.99
CA THR A 43 9.31 6.05 13.96
C THR A 43 10.44 5.18 13.40
N THR A 44 11.38 4.79 14.27
CA THR A 44 12.46 3.84 13.94
C THR A 44 12.56 2.74 14.99
N HIS A 45 12.83 1.52 14.53
CA HIS A 45 12.88 0.33 15.37
C HIS A 45 14.27 -0.30 15.28
N PRO A 46 14.80 -0.89 16.37
CA PRO A 46 16.12 -1.50 16.33
C PRO A 46 16.11 -2.82 15.56
N ALA A 47 17.22 -3.11 14.88
CA ALA A 47 17.51 -4.38 14.24
C ALA A 47 19.02 -4.65 14.32
N ALA A 48 19.49 -5.80 13.83
CA ALA A 48 20.92 -6.07 13.70
C ALA A 48 21.26 -6.82 12.41
N LEU A 49 22.33 -6.41 11.74
CA LEU A 49 22.95 -7.19 10.67
C LEU A 49 24.00 -8.11 11.30
N CYS A 50 23.81 -9.41 11.15
CA CYS A 50 24.74 -10.45 11.59
C CYS A 50 25.61 -10.92 10.42
N VAL A 51 26.93 -10.80 10.61
CA VAL A 51 27.96 -11.22 9.66
C VAL A 51 28.66 -12.44 10.23
N THR A 52 28.34 -13.62 9.71
CA THR A 52 28.94 -14.88 10.16
C THR A 52 30.02 -15.33 9.19
N VAL A 53 31.22 -15.62 9.72
CA VAL A 53 32.39 -16.06 8.97
C VAL A 53 32.63 -17.54 9.21
N HIS A 54 32.55 -18.33 8.14
CA HIS A 54 32.78 -19.77 8.12
C HIS A 54 34.17 -20.07 7.51
N PRO A 55 35.06 -20.81 8.21
CA PRO A 55 36.32 -21.23 7.62
C PRO A 55 36.07 -22.31 6.56
N SER A 56 36.52 -22.10 5.32
CA SER A 56 36.26 -23.04 4.23
C SER A 56 37.13 -24.29 4.39
N ARG A 57 36.48 -25.46 4.53
CA ARG A 57 37.16 -26.76 4.70
C ARG A 57 37.72 -27.36 3.39
N ARG A 58 37.55 -26.71 2.23
CA ARG A 58 37.85 -27.29 0.90
C ARG A 58 39.33 -27.66 0.64
N PHE A 59 40.27 -27.27 1.51
CA PHE A 59 41.71 -27.51 1.33
C PHE A 59 42.45 -28.08 2.56
N ALA A 60 41.73 -28.57 3.57
CA ALA A 60 42.36 -29.16 4.77
C ALA A 60 42.37 -30.70 4.71
N PRO A 61 43.48 -31.38 5.09
CA PRO A 61 43.48 -32.84 5.27
C PRO A 61 42.53 -33.25 6.40
N PRO A 62 42.05 -34.51 6.43
CA PRO A 62 41.05 -34.95 7.40
C PRO A 62 41.58 -34.81 8.84
N PRO A 63 40.82 -34.16 9.75
CA PRO A 63 41.24 -34.02 11.14
C PRO A 63 41.19 -35.35 11.89
N SER A 64 42.12 -35.54 12.82
CA SER A 64 42.10 -36.62 13.79
C SER A 64 40.85 -36.55 14.69
N PRO A 65 40.35 -37.69 15.21
CA PRO A 65 39.06 -37.77 15.88
C PRO A 65 39.13 -37.33 17.36
N GLN A 66 39.39 -36.04 17.60
CA GLN A 66 39.14 -35.40 18.89
C GLN A 66 38.42 -34.06 18.68
N GLY A 67 37.42 -33.81 19.54
CA GLY A 67 36.32 -32.91 19.24
C GLY A 67 36.62 -31.41 19.39
N GLY A 68 36.05 -30.64 18.48
CA GLY A 68 35.88 -29.19 18.58
C GLY A 68 34.81 -28.79 17.56
N ALA A 69 33.72 -28.19 18.01
CA ALA A 69 32.67 -27.70 17.09
C ALA A 69 33.31 -26.74 16.08
N GLY A 70 32.85 -26.78 14.83
CA GLY A 70 33.44 -25.99 13.74
C GLY A 70 33.30 -24.50 14.04
N ASP A 71 34.38 -23.89 14.53
CA ASP A 71 34.35 -22.57 15.15
C ASP A 71 33.90 -21.50 14.13
N THR A 72 32.73 -20.89 14.34
CA THR A 72 32.19 -19.79 13.52
C THR A 72 32.29 -18.48 14.28
N TYR A 73 32.79 -17.45 13.61
CA TYR A 73 32.84 -16.10 14.20
C TYR A 73 31.66 -15.29 13.67
N THR A 74 30.90 -14.64 14.56
CA THR A 74 29.76 -13.79 14.18
C THR A 74 29.94 -12.39 14.74
N ARG A 75 29.91 -11.39 13.86
CA ARG A 75 29.86 -9.97 14.20
C ARG A 75 28.42 -9.47 14.10
N ARG A 76 27.95 -8.74 15.11
CA ARG A 76 26.63 -8.09 15.13
C ARG A 76 26.80 -6.58 14.91
N VAL A 77 26.11 -6.02 13.91
CA VAL A 77 26.13 -4.59 13.58
C VAL A 77 24.75 -4.00 13.91
N PRO A 78 24.64 -3.06 14.86
CA PRO A 78 23.35 -2.51 15.27
C PRO A 78 22.78 -1.59 14.18
N LEU A 79 21.49 -1.75 13.87
CA LEU A 79 20.74 -0.96 12.91
C LEU A 79 19.55 -0.25 13.56
N ARG A 80 19.13 0.86 12.95
CA ARG A 80 17.88 1.57 13.25
C ARG A 80 17.10 1.72 11.95
N LEU A 81 15.98 1.01 11.86
CA LEU A 81 15.22 0.86 10.62
C LEU A 81 13.91 1.65 10.66
N TRP A 82 13.66 2.42 9.60
CA TRP A 82 12.31 2.83 9.21
C TRP A 82 11.64 1.67 8.46
N THR A 83 10.33 1.51 8.63
CA THR A 83 9.53 0.50 7.92
C THR A 83 8.75 1.14 6.78
N ALA A 84 8.80 0.54 5.59
CA ALA A 84 7.99 0.91 4.43
C ALA A 84 7.10 -0.30 4.07
N VAL A 85 5.81 -0.20 4.38
CA VAL A 85 4.81 -1.26 4.15
C VAL A 85 3.55 -0.71 3.48
N LEU A 86 3.20 0.56 3.77
CA LEU A 86 2.08 1.23 3.14
C LEU A 86 2.45 1.63 1.69
N PRO A 87 1.52 1.65 0.71
CA PRO A 87 1.84 1.90 -0.71
C PRO A 87 2.63 3.18 -0.95
N TRP A 88 2.26 4.29 -0.30
CA TRP A 88 2.96 5.56 -0.37
C TRP A 88 4.36 5.54 0.26
N GLU A 89 4.60 4.69 1.27
CA GLU A 89 5.93 4.51 1.85
C GLU A 89 6.84 3.70 0.92
N VAL A 90 6.30 2.62 0.33
CA VAL A 90 7.03 1.76 -0.61
C VAL A 90 7.35 2.51 -1.91
N GLN A 91 6.40 3.26 -2.46
CA GLN A 91 6.62 4.07 -3.67
C GLN A 91 7.64 5.21 -3.43
N ARG A 92 7.62 5.84 -2.24
CA ARG A 92 8.48 6.99 -1.94
C ARG A 92 9.90 6.57 -1.52
N GLY A 93 10.02 5.56 -0.67
CA GLY A 93 11.31 5.14 -0.09
C GLY A 93 12.10 6.30 0.49
N LEU A 94 13.39 6.39 0.13
CA LEU A 94 14.31 7.46 0.52
C LEU A 94 14.26 8.72 -0.38
N SER A 95 13.28 8.84 -1.28
CA SER A 95 13.13 10.01 -2.17
C SER A 95 13.06 11.33 -1.40
N MET A 96 13.95 12.27 -1.74
CA MET A 96 14.11 13.59 -1.12
C MET A 96 14.37 13.54 0.40
N SER A 97 14.92 12.45 0.93
CA SER A 97 15.23 12.27 2.35
C SER A 97 16.71 11.94 2.58
N GLU A 98 17.28 12.46 3.66
CA GLU A 98 18.61 12.05 4.14
C GLU A 98 18.49 10.86 5.08
N LEU A 99 19.35 9.86 4.90
CA LEU A 99 19.40 8.65 5.72
C LEU A 99 20.35 8.87 6.92
N ARG A 100 19.89 9.68 7.87
CA ARG A 100 20.61 10.05 9.12
C ARG A 100 19.73 9.87 10.35
N LEU A 101 20.31 9.52 11.50
CA LEU A 101 19.55 9.36 12.75
C LEU A 101 19.32 10.70 13.47
N PRO A 102 18.21 10.85 14.23
CA PRO A 102 18.02 12.00 15.10
C PRO A 102 19.12 12.04 16.17
N GLY A 103 19.93 13.10 16.19
CA GLY A 103 20.95 13.33 17.22
C GLY A 103 22.42 13.28 16.75
N THR A 104 22.72 12.94 15.49
CA THR A 104 24.10 13.04 14.96
C THR A 104 24.47 14.44 14.42
N LEU A 105 23.81 15.49 14.92
CA LEU A 105 24.21 16.87 14.69
C LEU A 105 25.35 17.22 15.65
N GLY A 106 26.57 17.19 15.13
CA GLY A 106 27.65 18.01 15.69
C GLY A 106 27.24 19.49 15.67
N ALA A 107 27.90 20.29 16.52
CA ALA A 107 27.61 21.71 16.67
C ALA A 107 27.56 22.45 15.32
N PRO A 108 26.71 23.49 15.18
CA PRO A 108 26.66 24.28 13.96
C PRO A 108 28.03 24.89 13.68
N GLU A 109 28.60 24.60 12.52
CA GLU A 109 29.74 25.36 12.01
C GLU A 109 29.29 26.79 11.74
N HIS A 110 29.55 27.67 12.71
CA HIS A 110 29.42 29.11 12.53
C HIS A 110 30.40 29.56 11.44
N ARG A 111 29.88 29.68 10.22
CA ARG A 111 30.53 30.43 9.14
C ARG A 111 30.60 31.88 9.60
N GLY A 112 31.80 32.32 9.96
CA GLY A 112 31.98 33.59 10.67
C GLY A 112 31.68 34.81 9.82
N GLU A 113 30.94 35.76 10.39
CA GLU A 113 31.07 37.18 10.12
C GLU A 113 31.34 37.87 11.46
N ALA A 114 32.39 38.70 11.49
CA ALA A 114 32.81 39.42 12.68
C ALA A 114 32.29 40.86 12.63
N VAL A 115 31.58 41.27 13.68
CA VAL A 115 31.31 42.69 13.99
C VAL A 115 31.41 42.87 15.50
N ASP A 116 32.28 43.79 15.94
CA ASP A 116 32.45 44.22 17.35
C ASP A 116 31.17 44.87 17.91
N GLY A 117 30.97 44.85 19.24
CA GLY A 117 29.74 45.46 19.77
C GLY A 117 29.50 45.55 21.29
N ASP A 118 30.55 45.71 22.10
CA ASP A 118 30.49 46.38 23.43
C ASP A 118 29.78 45.70 24.63
N ALA A 119 30.13 46.19 25.83
CA ALA A 119 29.90 45.53 27.12
C ALA A 119 29.05 46.34 28.12
N ASN A 120 28.42 45.62 29.07
CA ASN A 120 27.95 46.01 30.43
C ASN A 120 26.87 44.97 30.84
N GLY A 121 26.74 44.43 32.04
CA GLY A 121 27.25 44.73 33.39
C GLY A 121 26.63 43.68 34.37
N PRO A 122 26.90 43.72 35.68
CA PRO A 122 26.98 42.48 36.47
C PRO A 122 25.87 42.22 37.51
N HIS A 123 25.90 41.00 38.07
CA HIS A 123 25.42 40.57 39.40
C HIS A 123 24.02 40.96 39.91
N VAL A 124 23.20 39.94 40.19
CA VAL A 124 22.61 39.73 41.54
C VAL A 124 22.59 38.23 41.86
N ARG A 125 23.06 37.88 43.06
CA ARG A 125 22.73 36.65 43.81
C ARG A 125 21.79 37.09 44.93
N ASP A 126 20.74 36.33 45.25
CA ASP A 126 20.56 35.77 46.62
C ASP A 126 19.19 35.09 46.90
N THR A 127 19.29 34.07 47.76
CA THR A 127 18.33 33.55 48.76
C THR A 127 16.87 33.17 48.42
N ALA A 128 16.67 31.86 48.43
CA ALA A 128 15.56 31.05 48.93
C ALA A 128 14.51 31.64 49.91
N ALA A 129 13.27 31.14 49.80
CA ALA A 129 12.38 30.73 50.91
C ALA A 129 11.29 29.76 50.40
N ALA A 130 10.60 29.04 51.30
CA ALA A 130 9.75 27.88 51.00
C ALA A 130 8.23 28.12 51.06
N ALA A 131 7.48 27.27 50.35
CA ALA A 131 6.10 26.77 50.57
C ALA A 131 5.85 25.75 49.44
N GLU A 132 5.86 24.42 49.63
CA GLU A 132 4.86 23.58 50.34
C GLU A 132 3.40 23.95 50.04
N GLU A 133 2.81 23.19 49.12
CA GLU A 133 1.43 22.71 49.19
C GLU A 133 1.43 21.25 48.69
N GLU A 134 1.07 20.33 49.58
CA GLU A 134 0.85 18.91 49.28
C GLU A 134 -0.60 18.73 48.80
N GLU A 135 -0.85 17.88 47.81
CA GLU A 135 -2.19 17.32 47.58
C GLU A 135 -2.06 15.82 47.30
N GLU A 136 -2.92 15.02 47.96
CA GLU A 136 -2.63 13.64 48.33
C GLU A 136 -2.93 12.59 47.24
N ASP A 137 -2.14 11.52 47.20
CA ASP A 137 -2.42 10.30 46.44
C ASP A 137 -3.46 9.42 47.17
N PRO A 138 -4.67 9.21 46.62
CA PRO A 138 -5.74 8.48 47.30
C PRO A 138 -5.61 6.94 47.28
N PHE A 139 -4.52 6.35 46.76
CA PHE A 139 -4.34 4.89 46.69
C PHE A 139 -3.01 4.37 47.27
N GLY A 140 -2.61 4.90 48.43
CA GLY A 140 -1.47 4.37 49.17
C GLY A 140 -1.63 2.91 49.64
N VAL A 141 -0.87 1.99 49.05
CA VAL A 141 -0.48 0.71 49.69
C VAL A 141 1.03 0.51 49.59
N VAL A 142 1.64 0.41 50.77
CA VAL A 142 3.08 0.38 51.03
C VAL A 142 3.75 -0.90 50.51
N THR A 143 4.98 -0.78 49.97
CA THR A 143 6.03 -1.81 50.19
C THR A 143 7.43 -1.20 50.15
N ALA A 144 8.37 -1.84 50.86
CA ALA A 144 9.51 -1.16 51.49
C ALA A 144 10.80 -1.07 50.66
N ALA A 145 11.74 -0.26 51.18
CA ALA A 145 13.06 -0.02 50.61
C ALA A 145 13.96 -1.26 50.51
N SER A 146 14.95 -1.19 49.62
CA SER A 146 16.03 -2.19 49.46
C SER A 146 16.84 -2.39 50.74
N PRO A 147 17.47 -3.58 50.90
CA PRO A 147 18.93 -3.58 50.71
C PRO A 147 19.52 -4.86 50.07
N GLY A 148 20.61 -4.67 49.32
CA GLY A 148 21.86 -5.45 49.46
C GLY A 148 21.93 -6.93 49.04
N THR A 149 22.67 -7.16 47.94
CA THR A 149 23.84 -8.07 47.89
C THR A 149 23.68 -9.60 48.03
N MET A 150 24.07 -10.29 46.94
CA MET A 150 24.43 -11.72 46.81
C MET A 150 23.32 -12.79 46.95
N GLY A 151 23.27 -13.69 45.96
CA GLY A 151 22.34 -14.82 45.89
C GLY A 151 22.44 -15.56 44.55
N GLU A 152 23.58 -16.21 44.29
CA GLU A 152 23.81 -17.02 43.09
C GLU A 152 22.99 -18.32 43.15
N VAL A 153 22.10 -18.56 42.17
CA VAL A 153 21.49 -19.88 41.92
C VAL A 153 21.47 -20.18 40.43
N GLN A 154 22.04 -21.33 40.07
CA GLN A 154 22.20 -21.77 38.68
C GLN A 154 20.88 -22.32 38.10
N GLY A 155 20.57 -21.93 36.86
CA GLY A 155 19.53 -22.54 36.02
C GLY A 155 20.13 -22.91 34.66
N LEU A 156 19.99 -24.19 34.27
CA LEU A 156 20.76 -24.84 33.20
C LEU A 156 20.83 -24.06 31.87
N ARG A 157 22.06 -23.88 31.36
CA ARG A 157 22.33 -23.53 29.96
C ARG A 157 22.24 -24.79 29.08
N CYS A 158 21.45 -24.75 28.02
CA CYS A 158 21.63 -25.65 26.88
C CYS A 158 22.59 -24.99 25.88
N GLY A 159 23.63 -25.71 25.45
CA GLY A 159 24.84 -25.09 24.88
C GLY A 159 24.83 -24.86 23.37
N ALA A 160 25.16 -23.64 22.95
CA ALA A 160 25.76 -23.36 21.66
C ALA A 160 27.07 -22.59 21.90
N THR A 161 28.21 -23.28 21.82
CA THR A 161 29.53 -22.66 22.01
C THR A 161 29.99 -21.97 20.73
N GLY A 162 29.58 -20.72 20.54
CA GLY A 162 30.17 -19.79 19.58
C GLY A 162 30.89 -18.66 20.30
N ILE A 163 32.06 -18.26 19.81
CA ILE A 163 32.83 -17.15 20.39
C ILE A 163 32.21 -15.82 19.92
N THR A 164 31.20 -15.34 20.63
CA THR A 164 30.64 -13.98 20.45
C THR A 164 31.54 -12.96 21.12
N ALA A 165 32.40 -12.30 20.36
CA ALA A 165 33.15 -11.14 20.85
C ALA A 165 32.18 -9.96 21.07
N ALA A 166 31.99 -9.57 22.33
CA ALA A 166 31.20 -8.38 22.68
C ALA A 166 31.99 -7.12 22.31
N ALA A 167 31.78 -6.61 21.10
CA ALA A 167 32.34 -5.33 20.66
C ALA A 167 31.76 -4.17 21.50
N ALA A 168 32.57 -3.12 21.68
CA ALA A 168 32.15 -1.84 22.28
C ALA A 168 30.87 -1.29 21.60
N PRO A 169 30.06 -0.44 22.27
CA PRO A 169 28.79 0.03 21.74
C PRO A 169 28.97 0.88 20.48
N ALA A 170 28.94 0.20 19.32
CA ALA A 170 28.94 0.85 18.02
C ALA A 170 27.66 1.67 17.87
N SER A 171 27.79 2.89 17.34
CA SER A 171 26.65 3.69 16.94
C SER A 171 25.80 2.91 15.93
N ALA A 172 24.47 2.90 16.14
CA ALA A 172 23.57 2.20 15.24
C ALA A 172 23.57 2.87 13.87
N SER A 173 23.65 2.07 12.80
CA SER A 173 23.55 2.58 11.43
C SER A 173 22.08 2.74 11.02
N PRO A 174 21.70 3.85 10.36
CA PRO A 174 20.35 4.01 9.81
C PRO A 174 20.09 3.05 8.64
N GLY A 175 18.83 2.74 8.37
CA GLY A 175 18.39 2.01 7.18
C GLY A 175 16.88 2.06 6.99
N MET A 176 16.39 1.64 5.82
CA MET A 176 14.96 1.49 5.53
C MET A 176 14.67 0.05 5.09
N LEU A 177 13.63 -0.54 5.70
CA LEU A 177 13.17 -1.89 5.40
C LEU A 177 11.83 -1.84 4.67
N PHE A 178 11.83 -2.28 3.42
CA PHE A 178 10.65 -2.47 2.60
C PHE A 178 10.11 -3.89 2.77
N VAL A 179 8.80 -4.02 2.88
CA VAL A 179 8.09 -5.31 2.81
C VAL A 179 7.15 -5.25 1.62
N LEU A 180 7.46 -6.05 0.60
CA LEU A 180 6.64 -6.20 -0.59
C LEU A 180 5.60 -7.30 -0.37
N ASP A 181 4.41 -7.12 -0.95
CA ASP A 181 3.44 -8.20 -0.97
C ASP A 181 3.82 -9.32 -1.96
N VAL A 182 3.13 -10.46 -1.83
CA VAL A 182 3.39 -11.65 -2.64
C VAL A 182 3.23 -11.38 -4.15
N GLU A 183 2.26 -10.55 -4.54
CA GLU A 183 1.96 -10.26 -5.95
C GLU A 183 3.04 -9.35 -6.56
N SER A 184 3.43 -8.27 -5.89
CA SER A 184 4.52 -7.38 -6.33
C SER A 184 5.86 -8.10 -6.40
N ALA A 185 6.15 -8.98 -5.43
CA ALA A 185 7.35 -9.79 -5.47
C ALA A 185 7.34 -10.77 -6.66
N ALA A 186 6.19 -11.40 -6.95
CA ALA A 186 6.03 -12.34 -8.07
C ALA A 186 6.17 -11.69 -9.46
N GLN A 187 5.84 -10.41 -9.61
CA GLN A 187 6.02 -9.65 -10.85
C GLN A 187 7.50 -9.32 -11.17
N GLY A 188 8.39 -9.46 -10.19
CA GLY A 188 9.81 -9.13 -10.30
C GLY A 188 10.14 -7.79 -9.64
N VAL A 189 11.07 -7.80 -8.71
CA VAL A 189 11.40 -6.65 -7.88
C VAL A 189 12.44 -5.75 -8.56
N SER A 190 12.10 -4.49 -8.81
CA SER A 190 13.06 -3.48 -9.29
C SER A 190 12.94 -2.15 -8.53
N PHE A 191 14.03 -1.74 -7.89
CA PHE A 191 14.18 -0.44 -7.25
C PHE A 191 14.94 0.51 -8.19
N TRP A 192 14.74 1.82 -8.04
CA TRP A 192 15.41 2.84 -8.86
C TRP A 192 15.84 4.02 -7.98
N SER A 193 16.86 4.78 -8.39
CA SER A 193 17.38 5.91 -7.60
C SER A 193 16.50 7.17 -7.64
N GLY A 194 15.21 7.02 -7.38
CA GLY A 194 14.21 8.10 -7.38
C GLY A 194 14.55 9.16 -6.34
N ALA A 195 14.98 10.33 -6.80
CA ALA A 195 15.25 11.52 -5.99
C ALA A 195 16.07 11.30 -4.69
N ILE A 196 16.87 10.24 -4.60
CA ILE A 196 17.69 9.97 -3.41
C ILE A 196 18.78 11.04 -3.29
N LEU A 197 19.08 11.46 -2.06
CA LEU A 197 20.04 12.55 -1.80
C LEU A 197 21.48 12.04 -1.60
N GLN A 198 21.65 10.73 -1.40
CA GLN A 198 22.92 10.08 -1.10
C GLN A 198 22.97 8.69 -1.72
N SER A 199 24.18 8.19 -2.00
CA SER A 199 24.37 6.80 -2.42
C SER A 199 23.97 5.81 -1.32
N ILE A 200 23.35 4.71 -1.73
CA ILE A 200 22.87 3.65 -0.84
C ILE A 200 23.29 2.27 -1.34
N ASP A 201 23.54 1.34 -0.43
CA ASP A 201 23.58 -0.09 -0.72
C ASP A 201 22.17 -0.68 -0.52
N VAL A 202 21.76 -1.57 -1.44
CA VAL A 202 20.45 -2.22 -1.46
C VAL A 202 20.65 -3.73 -1.34
N ALA A 203 20.03 -4.36 -0.34
CA ALA A 203 20.10 -5.81 -0.12
C ALA A 203 18.72 -6.46 -0.27
N PHE A 204 18.65 -7.49 -1.10
CA PHE A 204 17.45 -8.30 -1.31
C PHE A 204 17.47 -9.50 -0.36
N ILE A 205 16.44 -9.60 0.48
CA ILE A 205 16.38 -10.50 1.63
C ILE A 205 15.19 -11.44 1.49
N SER A 206 15.42 -12.71 1.84
CA SER A 206 14.39 -13.75 1.88
C SER A 206 14.35 -14.40 3.26
N PRO A 207 13.16 -14.72 3.80
CA PRO A 207 13.05 -15.59 4.97
C PRO A 207 13.43 -17.02 4.57
N VAL A 208 14.41 -17.60 5.26
CA VAL A 208 14.90 -18.96 5.02
C VAL A 208 14.75 -19.78 6.31
N GLU A 209 14.01 -20.87 6.21
CA GLU A 209 13.91 -21.88 7.27
C GLU A 209 15.05 -22.91 7.13
N PRO A 210 15.60 -23.45 8.22
CA PRO A 210 16.58 -24.54 8.14
C PRO A 210 15.92 -25.78 7.51
N VAL A 211 16.70 -26.59 6.81
CA VAL A 211 16.24 -27.75 6.00
C VAL A 211 15.27 -28.68 6.77
N VAL A 212 15.47 -28.85 8.08
CA VAL A 212 14.59 -29.66 8.95
C VAL A 212 13.19 -29.04 9.11
N ALA A 213 13.10 -27.73 9.29
CA ALA A 213 11.86 -26.96 9.43
C ALA A 213 11.23 -26.56 8.08
N ASN A 214 11.92 -26.79 6.97
CA ASN A 214 11.42 -26.56 5.61
C ASN A 214 10.83 -27.81 4.94
N SER A 215 10.44 -28.82 5.72
CA SER A 215 9.70 -29.98 5.21
C SER A 215 8.21 -29.67 5.02
N GLN A 216 7.54 -30.38 4.11
CA GLN A 216 6.14 -30.13 3.73
C GLN A 216 5.17 -30.19 4.92
N SER A 217 5.45 -31.01 5.94
CA SER A 217 4.64 -31.09 7.16
C SER A 217 4.68 -29.82 7.99
N PHE A 218 5.84 -29.17 8.13
CA PHE A 218 5.97 -27.88 8.82
C PHE A 218 5.41 -26.73 7.97
N GLN A 219 5.58 -26.76 6.65
CA GLN A 219 4.94 -25.79 5.74
C GLN A 219 3.41 -25.83 5.87
N GLU A 220 2.82 -27.03 5.85
CA GLU A 220 1.37 -27.23 6.04
C GLU A 220 0.91 -26.80 7.45
N LEU A 221 1.72 -27.04 8.49
CA LEU A 221 1.42 -26.58 9.84
C LEU A 221 1.38 -25.04 9.92
N ARG A 222 2.37 -24.35 9.34
CA ARG A 222 2.41 -22.88 9.30
C ARG A 222 1.22 -22.31 8.52
N ARG A 223 0.87 -22.89 7.37
CA ARG A 223 -0.33 -22.50 6.59
C ARG A 223 -1.62 -22.62 7.40
N ARG A 224 -1.79 -23.71 8.16
CA ARG A 224 -2.96 -23.90 9.04
C ARG A 224 -2.98 -22.92 10.21
N GLN A 225 -1.82 -22.61 10.79
CA GLN A 225 -1.70 -21.60 11.85
C GLN A 225 -2.06 -20.20 11.35
N LEU A 226 -1.58 -19.80 10.17
CA LEU A 226 -1.97 -18.56 9.51
C LEU A 226 -3.48 -18.52 9.24
N ALA A 227 -4.05 -19.54 8.57
CA ALA A 227 -5.48 -19.59 8.29
C ALA A 227 -6.36 -19.58 9.56
N ALA A 228 -5.87 -20.14 10.68
CA ALA A 228 -6.55 -20.02 11.97
C ALA A 228 -6.45 -18.59 12.55
N ALA A 229 -5.26 -17.97 12.51
CA ALA A 229 -4.99 -16.63 13.01
C ALA A 229 -5.71 -15.53 12.22
N GLU A 230 -5.96 -15.73 10.92
CA GLU A 230 -6.69 -14.79 10.06
C GLU A 230 -8.21 -14.79 10.30
N GLY A 231 -8.73 -15.75 11.07
CA GLY A 231 -10.15 -15.82 11.44
C GLY A 231 -10.89 -17.06 10.91
N GLY A 232 -10.23 -18.23 10.80
CA GLY A 232 -10.85 -19.50 10.40
C GLY A 232 -11.97 -19.98 11.34
N GLY A 233 -13.18 -19.42 11.18
CA GLY A 233 -14.25 -19.52 12.18
C GLY A 233 -15.67 -19.52 11.61
N ARG A 234 -16.01 -20.57 10.83
CA ARG A 234 -17.37 -20.97 10.39
C ARG A 234 -18.16 -20.00 9.51
N SER A 235 -18.19 -20.30 8.20
CA SER A 235 -19.39 -20.44 7.34
C SER A 235 -20.62 -19.66 7.83
N GLY A 236 -20.56 -18.34 7.73
CA GLY A 236 -21.64 -17.40 8.01
C GLY A 236 -21.60 -16.29 6.98
N THR A 237 -22.75 -15.84 6.47
CA THR A 237 -22.89 -15.12 5.19
C THR A 237 -22.27 -13.71 5.09
N ASP A 238 -21.45 -13.29 6.06
CA ASP A 238 -20.75 -12.00 6.11
C ASP A 238 -19.20 -12.11 5.88
N GLU A 239 -18.73 -13.24 5.32
CA GLU A 239 -17.30 -13.57 5.03
C GLU A 239 -16.52 -12.55 4.14
N ARG A 240 -17.09 -11.40 3.76
CA ARG A 240 -16.44 -10.40 2.88
C ARG A 240 -15.79 -9.21 3.58
N ARG A 241 -15.84 -9.10 4.92
CA ARG A 241 -15.22 -7.96 5.63
C ARG A 241 -14.35 -8.43 6.79
N ALA A 242 -13.05 -8.09 6.70
CA ALA A 242 -12.02 -8.28 7.73
C ALA A 242 -11.64 -9.75 8.07
N VAL A 243 -11.19 -10.51 7.07
CA VAL A 243 -10.23 -11.60 7.27
C VAL A 243 -8.83 -10.99 7.11
N HIS A 244 -7.96 -11.13 8.11
CA HIS A 244 -6.72 -10.35 8.17
C HIS A 244 -5.75 -10.73 7.05
N GLY A 245 -5.35 -9.78 6.20
CA GLY A 245 -4.42 -10.01 5.08
C GLY A 245 -2.96 -10.22 5.48
N LEU A 246 -2.68 -10.95 6.56
CA LEU A 246 -1.30 -11.23 6.99
C LEU A 246 -0.58 -12.12 5.97
N SER A 247 -1.28 -13.08 5.37
CA SER A 247 -0.81 -13.92 4.26
C SER A 247 -0.39 -13.12 3.01
N ARG A 248 -0.91 -11.90 2.79
CA ARG A 248 -0.45 -11.02 1.68
C ARG A 248 0.99 -10.54 1.87
N PHE A 249 1.44 -10.39 3.12
CA PHE A 249 2.76 -9.85 3.46
C PHE A 249 3.72 -10.91 4.05
N PHE A 250 3.18 -11.86 4.82
CA PHE A 250 3.90 -12.87 5.61
C PHE A 250 3.32 -14.29 5.39
N PRO A 251 3.26 -14.79 4.13
CA PRO A 251 2.62 -16.09 3.81
C PRO A 251 3.31 -17.31 4.40
N GLU A 252 4.53 -17.18 4.94
CA GLU A 252 5.26 -18.28 5.60
C GLU A 252 5.21 -18.19 7.13
N GLY A 253 4.57 -17.14 7.70
CA GLY A 253 4.57 -16.90 9.15
C GLY A 253 5.94 -16.48 9.69
N GLU A 254 6.76 -15.85 8.84
CA GLU A 254 8.17 -15.56 9.12
C GLU A 254 8.43 -14.55 10.25
N LEU A 255 7.42 -13.87 10.77
CA LEU A 255 7.55 -13.07 11.98
C LEU A 255 7.43 -13.90 13.27
N ASP A 256 6.69 -15.01 13.20
CA ASP A 256 6.31 -15.85 14.34
C ASP A 256 7.14 -17.15 14.42
N SER A 257 7.69 -17.62 13.30
CA SER A 257 8.62 -18.76 13.29
C SER A 257 9.88 -18.43 14.12
N PRO A 258 10.28 -19.29 15.08
CA PRO A 258 11.49 -19.09 15.88
C PRO A 258 12.78 -19.53 15.16
N THR A 259 12.68 -20.27 14.06
CA THR A 259 13.83 -20.86 13.33
C THR A 259 14.20 -20.12 12.06
N VAL A 260 13.35 -19.21 11.59
CA VAL A 260 13.55 -18.48 10.33
C VAL A 260 14.69 -17.45 10.44
N ALA A 261 15.53 -17.39 9.42
CA ALA A 261 16.56 -16.37 9.26
C ALA A 261 16.28 -15.50 8.03
N PHE A 262 16.32 -14.18 8.18
CA PHE A 262 16.20 -13.25 7.06
C PHE A 262 17.56 -13.12 6.36
N ALA A 263 17.83 -13.99 5.40
CA ALA A 263 19.12 -14.09 4.74
C ALA A 263 19.21 -13.20 3.49
N VAL A 264 20.32 -12.46 3.34
CA VAL A 264 20.61 -11.65 2.15
C VAL A 264 20.92 -12.58 0.98
N GLN A 265 20.11 -12.55 -0.06
CA GLN A 265 20.27 -13.38 -1.27
C GLN A 265 21.12 -12.69 -2.34
N SER A 266 20.94 -11.38 -2.50
CA SER A 266 21.75 -10.56 -3.42
C SER A 266 21.87 -9.13 -2.92
N HIS A 267 22.88 -8.42 -3.43
CA HIS A 267 23.12 -7.00 -3.11
C HIS A 267 23.37 -6.22 -4.39
N SER A 268 23.02 -4.94 -4.35
CA SER A 268 23.31 -3.95 -5.38
C SER A 268 23.49 -2.58 -4.72
N HIS A 269 23.57 -1.52 -5.51
CA HIS A 269 23.66 -0.16 -5.03
C HIS A 269 22.89 0.79 -5.94
N LEU A 270 22.50 1.93 -5.38
CA LEU A 270 21.88 3.03 -6.10
C LEU A 270 22.65 4.31 -5.79
N ASP A 271 23.05 5.01 -6.84
CA ASP A 271 23.70 6.31 -6.77
C ASP A 271 22.71 7.41 -7.19
N PRO A 272 22.76 8.59 -6.55
CA PRO A 272 21.85 9.69 -6.84
C PRO A 272 22.06 10.19 -8.28
N PHE A 273 20.98 10.59 -8.95
CA PHE A 273 21.12 11.18 -10.28
C PHE A 273 21.97 12.47 -10.19
N PRO A 274 22.89 12.73 -11.15
CA PRO A 274 23.80 13.89 -11.11
C PRO A 274 23.16 15.29 -11.09
N ARG A 275 21.82 15.35 -11.12
CA ARG A 275 21.00 16.56 -10.99
C ARG A 275 19.68 16.26 -10.27
N CYS A 276 19.71 16.27 -8.94
CA CYS A 276 18.59 16.79 -8.16
C CYS A 276 18.49 18.33 -8.32
N ASP A 277 19.54 18.99 -8.81
CA ASP A 277 19.54 20.40 -9.21
C ASP A 277 18.90 20.66 -10.58
N ARG A 278 17.96 21.61 -10.57
CA ARG A 278 16.83 21.84 -11.51
C ARG A 278 17.15 22.21 -12.97
N ALA A 279 18.41 22.11 -13.43
CA ALA A 279 18.92 23.01 -14.48
C ALA A 279 19.49 22.38 -15.78
N ALA A 280 19.34 21.09 -16.06
CA ALA A 280 19.67 20.56 -17.40
C ALA A 280 18.71 19.49 -17.90
N GLY A 281 18.14 19.75 -19.09
CA GLY A 281 17.60 18.72 -19.96
C GLY A 281 18.66 18.29 -20.97
N THR A 282 19.00 17.00 -20.96
CA THR A 282 19.50 16.22 -22.10
C THR A 282 19.08 14.77 -21.87
N GLY A 283 18.69 14.07 -22.95
CA GLY A 283 18.06 12.74 -22.88
C GLY A 283 19.03 11.60 -22.56
N GLY A 284 19.50 11.53 -21.32
CA GLY A 284 20.12 10.32 -20.76
C GLY A 284 19.06 9.40 -20.16
N GLN A 285 19.16 8.10 -20.44
CA GLN A 285 18.22 7.08 -19.95
C GLN A 285 18.29 7.00 -18.41
N ARG A 286 17.35 7.67 -17.71
CA ARG A 286 17.33 7.82 -16.23
C ARG A 286 16.97 6.53 -15.50
N ARG A 287 17.81 5.50 -15.60
CA ARG A 287 17.58 4.18 -14.99
C ARG A 287 18.87 3.60 -14.40
N HIS A 288 19.27 4.15 -13.25
CA HIS A 288 20.01 3.34 -12.27
C HIS A 288 18.98 2.52 -11.51
N THR A 289 18.94 1.23 -11.79
CA THR A 289 17.99 0.28 -11.18
C THR A 289 18.73 -0.83 -10.46
N ALA A 290 18.26 -1.16 -9.26
CA ALA A 290 18.68 -2.34 -8.50
C ALA A 290 17.59 -3.40 -8.62
N ALA A 291 17.96 -4.58 -9.09
CA ALA A 291 17.11 -5.77 -9.14
C ALA A 291 17.86 -6.92 -8.45
N PRO A 292 17.17 -7.96 -7.93
CA PRO A 292 17.84 -9.13 -7.41
C PRO A 292 18.65 -9.79 -8.53
N ALA A 293 19.82 -10.33 -8.19
CA ALA A 293 20.62 -11.07 -9.15
C ALA A 293 19.85 -12.31 -9.63
N GLU A 294 19.86 -12.57 -10.95
CA GLU A 294 19.31 -13.80 -11.50
C GLU A 294 20.03 -15.00 -10.87
N VAL A 295 19.29 -15.87 -10.20
CA VAL A 295 19.84 -17.05 -9.55
C VAL A 295 20.10 -18.10 -10.63
N GLU A 296 21.34 -18.14 -11.12
CA GLU A 296 21.88 -19.28 -11.85
C GLU A 296 21.55 -20.58 -11.08
N PRO A 297 20.80 -21.54 -11.68
CA PRO A 297 20.23 -22.67 -10.94
C PRO A 297 21.27 -23.63 -10.34
N SER A 298 22.56 -23.45 -10.68
CA SER A 298 23.69 -24.17 -10.10
C SER A 298 24.13 -23.66 -8.72
N HIS A 299 23.70 -22.46 -8.30
CA HIS A 299 24.17 -21.78 -7.08
C HIS A 299 23.07 -21.51 -6.04
N ALA A 300 21.90 -22.13 -6.16
CA ALA A 300 20.87 -22.11 -5.12
C ALA A 300 21.42 -22.66 -3.80
N ALA A 301 21.67 -21.78 -2.83
CA ALA A 301 22.07 -22.18 -1.48
C ALA A 301 21.01 -23.12 -0.88
N ALA A 302 21.44 -24.28 -0.40
CA ALA A 302 20.58 -25.42 -0.15
C ALA A 302 19.42 -25.09 0.82
N GLY A 303 18.20 -25.06 0.29
CA GLY A 303 16.96 -24.96 1.07
C GLY A 303 16.09 -23.74 0.80
N GLY A 304 16.54 -22.74 0.04
CA GLY A 304 15.68 -21.64 -0.42
C GLY A 304 14.65 -22.13 -1.42
N GLY A 305 13.35 -21.96 -1.12
CA GLY A 305 12.29 -22.12 -2.12
C GLY A 305 12.44 -21.07 -3.22
N ASN A 306 11.96 -21.37 -4.43
CA ASN A 306 12.12 -20.55 -5.65
C ASN A 306 11.30 -19.22 -5.63
N ALA A 307 10.96 -18.71 -4.45
CA ALA A 307 10.18 -17.51 -4.25
C ALA A 307 11.08 -16.25 -4.36
N PRO A 308 10.60 -15.19 -5.04
CA PRO A 308 11.34 -13.93 -5.13
C PRO A 308 11.50 -13.26 -3.75
N PRO A 309 12.57 -12.48 -3.54
CA PRO A 309 12.83 -11.80 -2.27
C PRO A 309 11.74 -10.74 -2.00
N ARG A 310 11.07 -10.86 -0.84
CA ARG A 310 10.01 -9.94 -0.39
C ARG A 310 10.51 -8.75 0.43
N TYR A 311 11.70 -8.88 1.03
CA TYR A 311 12.27 -7.86 1.90
C TYR A 311 13.41 -7.16 1.19
N VAL A 312 13.44 -5.83 1.26
CA VAL A 312 14.55 -5.02 0.73
C VAL A 312 15.05 -4.09 1.81
N LEU A 313 16.37 -4.10 2.04
CA LEU A 313 17.05 -3.28 3.03
C LEU A 313 17.92 -2.24 2.31
N GLU A 314 17.55 -0.96 2.43
CA GLU A 314 18.35 0.18 1.96
C GLU A 314 19.18 0.76 3.12
N THR A 315 20.47 0.98 2.88
CA THR A 315 21.43 1.40 3.91
C THR A 315 22.49 2.35 3.34
N PRO A 316 23.25 3.10 4.18
CA PRO A 316 24.34 3.94 3.71
C PRO A 316 25.35 3.14 2.87
N ARG A 317 25.83 3.75 1.78
CA ARG A 317 26.78 3.12 0.87
C ARG A 317 27.99 2.53 1.61
N HIS A 318 28.38 1.33 1.22
CA HIS A 318 29.48 0.53 1.76
C HIS A 318 29.26 -0.13 3.14
N LEU A 319 28.07 -0.02 3.75
CA LEU A 319 27.80 -0.66 5.05
C LEU A 319 28.14 -2.15 5.04
N PHE A 320 27.74 -2.90 4.01
CA PHE A 320 28.02 -4.32 3.91
C PHE A 320 29.52 -4.60 3.73
N ARG A 321 30.19 -3.89 2.81
CA ARG A 321 31.63 -4.02 2.55
C ARG A 321 32.45 -3.79 3.81
N ASP A 322 32.14 -2.73 4.54
CA ASP A 322 32.92 -2.29 5.68
C ASP A 322 32.64 -3.18 6.91
N SER A 323 31.39 -3.65 7.08
CA SER A 323 31.01 -4.66 8.08
C SER A 323 31.68 -6.02 7.84
N VAL A 324 31.70 -6.51 6.60
CA VAL A 324 32.39 -7.76 6.21
C VAL A 324 33.90 -7.60 6.37
N GLY A 325 34.49 -6.48 5.92
CA GLY A 325 35.90 -6.19 6.09
C GLY A 325 36.34 -6.07 7.55
N ALA A 326 35.47 -5.59 8.44
CA ALA A 326 35.73 -5.56 9.87
C ALA A 326 35.58 -6.96 10.52
N ALA A 327 34.54 -7.73 10.17
CA ALA A 327 34.35 -9.10 10.62
C ALA A 327 35.51 -10.02 10.21
N LEU A 328 35.99 -9.93 8.97
CA LEU A 328 37.14 -10.71 8.47
C LEU A 328 38.45 -10.31 9.16
N ARG A 329 38.64 -9.03 9.51
CA ARG A 329 39.82 -8.58 10.28
C ARG A 329 39.84 -9.17 11.68
N GLU A 330 38.73 -9.09 12.41
CA GLU A 330 38.62 -9.65 13.76
C GLU A 330 38.72 -11.19 13.75
N CYS A 331 38.07 -11.88 12.80
CA CYS A 331 38.21 -13.32 12.63
C CYS A 331 39.66 -13.75 12.34
N ARG A 332 40.42 -12.99 11.53
CA ARG A 332 41.84 -13.26 11.26
C ARG A 332 42.73 -12.99 12.48
N GLN A 333 42.46 -11.94 13.24
CA GLN A 333 43.17 -11.64 14.49
C GLN A 333 42.98 -12.76 15.52
N LEU A 334 41.76 -13.29 15.66
CA LEU A 334 41.45 -14.38 16.60
C LEU A 334 42.04 -15.74 16.20
N ARG A 335 42.33 -15.97 14.91
CA ARG A 335 42.68 -17.30 14.40
C ARG A 335 44.05 -17.44 13.76
N ALA A 336 44.74 -16.34 13.46
CA ALA A 336 46.02 -16.34 12.73
C ALA A 336 46.02 -17.12 11.40
N THR A 337 44.85 -17.31 10.78
CA THR A 337 44.68 -18.10 9.54
C THR A 337 44.45 -17.24 8.30
N THR A 338 45.09 -17.60 7.20
CA THR A 338 44.93 -17.01 5.86
C THR A 338 44.03 -17.84 4.92
N ALA A 339 43.41 -18.91 5.44
CA ALA A 339 42.55 -19.81 4.67
C ALA A 339 41.35 -19.08 4.02
N ALA A 340 40.81 -19.66 2.95
CA ALA A 340 39.58 -19.18 2.34
C ALA A 340 38.44 -19.15 3.37
N MET A 341 37.70 -18.05 3.40
CA MET A 341 36.58 -17.83 4.32
C MET A 341 35.31 -17.56 3.51
N GLU A 342 34.23 -18.21 3.91
CA GLU A 342 32.87 -17.99 3.42
C GLU A 342 32.14 -17.06 4.40
N VAL A 343 31.26 -16.20 3.90
CA VAL A 343 30.58 -15.18 4.72
C VAL A 343 29.08 -15.22 4.45
N THR A 344 28.31 -15.33 5.53
CA THR A 344 26.84 -15.36 5.51
C THR A 344 26.32 -14.08 6.18
N LEU A 345 25.33 -13.44 5.54
CA LEU A 345 24.70 -12.21 6.03
C LEU A 345 23.23 -12.48 6.37
N THR A 346 22.85 -12.22 7.62
CA THR A 346 21.46 -12.35 8.10
C THR A 346 21.01 -11.10 8.82
N LEU A 347 19.72 -10.77 8.70
CA LEU A 347 19.07 -9.66 9.40
C LEU A 347 18.27 -10.20 10.59
N GLU A 348 18.51 -9.66 11.77
CA GLU A 348 17.73 -9.92 12.99
C GLU A 348 16.78 -8.75 13.25
N LEU A 349 15.48 -9.03 13.23
CA LEU A 349 14.42 -8.08 13.56
C LEU A 349 14.14 -8.13 15.07
N SER A 350 14.12 -6.97 15.74
CA SER A 350 13.65 -6.91 17.14
C SER A 350 12.15 -7.15 17.25
N ASP A 351 11.67 -7.59 18.41
CA ASP A 351 10.23 -7.84 18.63
C ASP A 351 9.38 -6.58 18.39
N GLY A 352 9.88 -5.40 18.79
CA GLY A 352 9.24 -4.12 18.51
C GLY A 352 9.25 -3.70 17.04
N LEU A 353 10.17 -4.23 16.22
CA LEU A 353 10.14 -4.08 14.75
C LEU A 353 9.16 -5.09 14.14
N LYS A 354 9.14 -6.34 14.63
CA LYS A 354 8.18 -7.35 14.19
C LYS A 354 6.73 -6.90 14.42
N GLU A 355 6.41 -6.32 15.58
CA GLU A 355 5.06 -5.84 15.86
C GLU A 355 4.67 -4.63 15.01
N GLU A 356 5.58 -3.66 14.79
CA GLU A 356 5.35 -2.54 13.84
C GLU A 356 5.00 -3.06 12.43
N LEU A 357 5.70 -4.11 11.97
CA LEU A 357 5.41 -4.74 10.67
C LEU A 357 4.04 -5.45 10.66
N ARG A 358 3.66 -6.18 11.72
CA ARG A 358 2.31 -6.77 11.85
C ARG A 358 1.23 -5.69 11.86
N GLU A 359 1.42 -4.63 12.64
CA GLU A 359 0.45 -3.56 12.82
C GLU A 359 0.28 -2.71 11.54
N LYS A 360 1.37 -2.44 10.81
CA LYS A 360 1.30 -1.83 9.47
C LYS A 360 0.62 -2.74 8.43
N ALA A 361 0.87 -4.06 8.44
CA ALA A 361 0.19 -4.99 7.54
C ALA A 361 -1.33 -5.11 7.85
N ARG A 362 -1.70 -5.10 9.14
CA ARG A 362 -3.10 -4.95 9.58
C ARG A 362 -3.70 -3.64 9.09
N LEU A 363 -2.97 -2.52 9.18
CA LEU A 363 -3.44 -1.22 8.69
C LEU A 363 -3.62 -1.21 7.16
N CYS A 364 -2.71 -1.81 6.38
CA CYS A 364 -2.89 -2.00 4.94
C CYS A 364 -4.20 -2.75 4.63
N SER A 365 -4.43 -3.87 5.32
CA SER A 365 -5.59 -4.73 5.09
C SER A 365 -6.91 -4.11 5.54
N ASN A 366 -6.94 -3.47 6.71
CA ASN A 366 -8.17 -3.00 7.36
C ASN A 366 -8.53 -1.54 7.02
N TYR A 367 -7.59 -0.75 6.51
CA TYR A 367 -7.78 0.67 6.23
C TYR A 367 -7.43 1.05 4.78
N VAL A 368 -6.28 0.62 4.26
CA VAL A 368 -5.86 1.01 2.90
C VAL A 368 -6.71 0.33 1.84
N LEU A 369 -6.94 -0.98 1.93
CA LEU A 369 -7.81 -1.70 0.97
C LEU A 369 -9.23 -1.09 0.89
N PRO A 370 -9.95 -0.86 2.00
CA PRO A 370 -11.21 -0.11 1.94
C PRO A 370 -11.04 1.29 1.35
N LEU A 371 -9.99 2.04 1.69
CA LEU A 371 -9.76 3.38 1.13
C LEU A 371 -9.62 3.33 -0.40
N GLU A 372 -8.91 2.33 -0.94
CA GLU A 372 -8.80 2.08 -2.38
C GLU A 372 -10.16 1.73 -3.02
N GLU A 373 -10.98 0.88 -2.38
CA GLU A 373 -12.35 0.60 -2.85
C GLU A 373 -13.20 1.88 -2.95
N HIS A 374 -13.09 2.79 -1.97
CA HIS A 374 -13.78 4.08 -2.01
C HIS A 374 -13.25 4.97 -3.14
N ILE A 375 -11.93 5.07 -3.31
CA ILE A 375 -11.32 5.81 -4.42
C ILE A 375 -11.81 5.26 -5.76
N ALA A 376 -11.72 3.95 -5.99
CA ALA A 376 -12.20 3.30 -7.21
C ALA A 376 -13.72 3.45 -7.42
N TYR A 377 -14.52 3.49 -6.35
CA TYR A 377 -15.95 3.83 -6.42
C TYR A 377 -16.17 5.29 -6.87
N HIS A 378 -15.44 6.25 -6.29
CA HIS A 378 -15.53 7.66 -6.68
C HIS A 378 -15.03 7.91 -8.11
N LEU A 379 -13.94 7.26 -8.55
CA LEU A 379 -13.44 7.34 -9.93
C LEU A 379 -14.45 6.80 -10.94
N ARG A 380 -15.07 5.65 -10.64
CA ARG A 380 -16.17 5.09 -11.44
C ARG A 380 -17.38 6.01 -11.46
N ARG A 381 -17.77 6.61 -10.33
CA ARG A 381 -18.86 7.60 -10.25
C ARG A 381 -18.56 8.92 -10.97
N GLN A 382 -17.29 9.32 -11.08
CA GLN A 382 -16.86 10.50 -11.88
C GLN A 382 -16.69 10.18 -13.38
N SER A 383 -16.61 8.91 -13.76
CA SER A 383 -16.35 8.47 -15.15
C SER A 383 -17.54 7.75 -15.80
N SER A 384 -18.55 7.40 -15.02
CA SER A 384 -19.80 6.77 -15.45
C SER A 384 -20.98 7.56 -14.92
N THR A 385 -22.01 7.73 -15.75
CA THR A 385 -23.37 8.10 -15.29
C THR A 385 -24.01 6.90 -14.60
N ALA A 386 -23.47 6.51 -13.44
CA ALA A 386 -23.91 5.32 -12.72
C ALA A 386 -25.21 5.60 -11.93
N GLU A 387 -26.21 4.76 -12.17
CA GLU A 387 -27.31 4.55 -11.23
C GLU A 387 -26.75 4.13 -9.86
N ALA A 388 -27.45 4.51 -8.78
CA ALA A 388 -27.05 4.12 -7.44
C ALA A 388 -27.08 2.58 -7.29
N PRO A 389 -26.02 1.98 -6.71
CA PRO A 389 -25.99 0.54 -6.48
C PRO A 389 -27.11 0.09 -5.53
N GLN A 390 -27.65 -1.09 -5.80
CA GLN A 390 -28.91 -1.60 -5.22
C GLN A 390 -28.94 -1.71 -3.68
N TRP A 391 -27.78 -1.68 -3.02
CA TRP A 391 -27.68 -1.75 -1.55
C TRP A 391 -28.23 -0.51 -0.82
N GLU A 392 -28.35 0.66 -1.47
CA GLU A 392 -29.04 1.81 -0.87
C GLU A 392 -30.58 1.62 -0.82
N ARG A 393 -31.12 0.59 -1.49
CA ARG A 393 -32.56 0.28 -1.50
C ARG A 393 -32.99 -0.64 -0.36
N GLU A 394 -32.04 -1.24 0.38
CA GLU A 394 -32.29 -2.17 1.49
C GLU A 394 -31.86 -1.57 2.84
N ALA A 395 -32.27 -0.33 3.10
CA ALA A 395 -32.33 0.22 4.46
C ALA A 395 -33.75 0.00 5.02
N PRO A 396 -33.92 -0.58 6.22
CA PRO A 396 -35.25 -0.82 6.79
C PRO A 396 -35.89 0.51 7.18
N GLN A 397 -36.94 0.92 6.46
CA GLN A 397 -37.81 2.02 6.87
C GLN A 397 -38.69 1.58 8.05
N SER A 398 -38.10 1.56 9.25
CA SER A 398 -38.83 1.33 10.50
C SER A 398 -39.58 2.61 10.93
N ALA A 399 -40.88 2.46 11.14
CA ALA A 399 -41.75 3.32 11.94
C ALA A 399 -41.87 4.80 11.52
N LYS A 400 -43.04 5.15 10.97
CA LYS A 400 -43.83 6.28 11.49
C LYS A 400 -45.32 6.16 11.17
N GLU A 401 -46.11 6.27 12.25
CA GLU A 401 -47.47 6.81 12.30
C GLU A 401 -48.60 6.08 11.55
N GLU A 402 -49.10 5.01 12.17
CA GLU A 402 -50.53 4.70 12.10
C GLU A 402 -51.33 5.84 12.73
N THR A 403 -52.01 6.66 11.93
CA THR A 403 -53.08 7.54 12.42
C THR A 403 -54.42 6.96 11.99
N ILE A 404 -55.16 6.44 12.97
CA ILE A 404 -56.51 5.91 12.80
C ILE A 404 -57.46 7.06 12.46
N LEU A 405 -58.14 6.97 11.31
CA LEU A 405 -59.42 7.65 11.12
C LEU A 405 -60.34 6.79 10.23
N ALA A 406 -61.17 5.98 10.89
CA ALA A 406 -62.28 5.31 10.23
C ALA A 406 -63.30 6.35 9.76
N THR A 407 -63.77 6.26 8.52
CA THR A 407 -65.00 6.93 8.09
C THR A 407 -65.95 5.90 7.50
N THR A 408 -67.11 5.76 8.14
CA THR A 408 -68.16 4.80 7.81
C THR A 408 -68.84 5.15 6.48
N GLY A 409 -68.48 4.41 5.41
CA GLY A 409 -68.97 4.62 4.04
C GLY A 409 -69.85 3.47 3.53
N LYS A 410 -71.04 3.32 4.12
CA LYS A 410 -72.24 2.59 3.66
C LYS A 410 -72.11 1.75 2.37
N ALA A 411 -72.19 0.43 2.50
CA ALA A 411 -72.24 -0.49 1.37
C ALA A 411 -73.43 -0.20 0.43
N ALA A 412 -73.15 -0.09 -0.87
CA ALA A 412 -74.11 -0.16 -1.96
C ALA A 412 -73.51 -1.03 -3.07
N ALA A 413 -74.11 -2.18 -3.33
CA ALA A 413 -73.63 -3.12 -4.35
C ALA A 413 -73.97 -2.59 -5.77
N PRO A 414 -73.00 -2.53 -6.70
CA PRO A 414 -73.30 -2.36 -8.12
C PRO A 414 -73.81 -3.68 -8.73
N PRO A 415 -74.65 -3.64 -9.78
CA PRO A 415 -75.31 -4.82 -10.34
C PRO A 415 -74.39 -5.69 -11.23
N PRO A 416 -74.73 -6.99 -11.42
CA PRO A 416 -73.90 -7.93 -12.17
C PRO A 416 -74.14 -7.86 -13.69
N ALA A 417 -73.67 -6.80 -14.35
CA ALA A 417 -73.79 -6.66 -15.81
C ALA A 417 -72.73 -5.75 -16.47
N ALA A 418 -71.46 -6.12 -16.36
CA ALA A 418 -70.45 -5.75 -17.36
C ALA A 418 -69.31 -6.78 -17.33
N LEU A 419 -69.26 -7.64 -18.35
CA LEU A 419 -68.01 -8.31 -18.68
C LEU A 419 -67.04 -7.21 -19.11
N ALA A 420 -66.16 -6.80 -18.22
CA ALA A 420 -64.97 -6.06 -18.63
C ALA A 420 -64.18 -7.00 -19.54
N GLU A 421 -64.24 -6.75 -20.86
CA GLU A 421 -63.30 -7.33 -21.79
C GLU A 421 -61.90 -6.92 -21.33
N VAL A 422 -61.25 -7.82 -20.60
CA VAL A 422 -59.80 -7.79 -20.46
C VAL A 422 -59.29 -7.99 -21.88
N VAL A 423 -58.99 -6.86 -22.56
CA VAL A 423 -58.41 -6.85 -23.90
C VAL A 423 -57.11 -7.63 -23.81
N GLN A 424 -57.18 -8.92 -24.19
CA GLN A 424 -56.03 -9.81 -24.19
C GLN A 424 -55.16 -9.40 -25.37
N TRP A 425 -54.29 -8.44 -25.09
CA TRP A 425 -53.23 -8.01 -25.99
C TRP A 425 -52.51 -9.24 -26.57
N PRO A 426 -52.44 -9.37 -27.91
CA PRO A 426 -52.03 -10.63 -28.53
C PRO A 426 -50.53 -10.94 -28.39
N ILE A 427 -49.76 -10.01 -27.81
CA ILE A 427 -48.34 -10.17 -27.50
C ILE A 427 -48.22 -10.13 -25.97
N ARG A 428 -47.36 -10.98 -25.43
CA ARG A 428 -46.87 -10.94 -24.06
C ARG A 428 -45.42 -10.45 -24.11
N PRO A 429 -45.08 -9.30 -23.50
CA PRO A 429 -43.70 -8.81 -23.47
C PRO A 429 -42.81 -9.72 -22.62
N ALA A 430 -41.50 -9.49 -22.69
CA ALA A 430 -40.56 -10.12 -21.76
C ALA A 430 -40.93 -9.80 -20.31
N ARG A 431 -40.77 -10.78 -19.40
CA ARG A 431 -41.12 -10.66 -17.98
C ARG A 431 -40.02 -11.27 -17.10
N PRO A 432 -39.79 -10.78 -15.87
CA PRO A 432 -38.86 -11.40 -14.93
C PRO A 432 -39.19 -12.88 -14.71
N ASN A 433 -38.16 -13.73 -14.71
CA ASN A 433 -38.28 -15.16 -14.48
C ASN A 433 -38.45 -15.46 -12.99
N MET A 434 -39.63 -15.20 -12.45
CA MET A 434 -39.95 -15.41 -11.02
C MET A 434 -39.70 -16.85 -10.54
N ALA A 435 -39.79 -17.84 -11.43
CA ALA A 435 -39.56 -19.25 -11.11
C ALA A 435 -38.09 -19.60 -10.81
N GLY A 436 -37.13 -18.75 -11.20
CA GLY A 436 -35.73 -18.88 -10.80
C GLY A 436 -35.37 -18.15 -9.50
N ALA A 437 -36.23 -17.23 -9.04
CA ALA A 437 -35.91 -16.33 -7.92
C ALA A 437 -36.37 -16.85 -6.54
N THR A 438 -37.40 -17.70 -6.48
CA THR A 438 -37.90 -18.26 -5.22
C THR A 438 -37.57 -19.74 -5.08
N ALA A 439 -36.59 -20.03 -4.22
CA ALA A 439 -36.33 -21.30 -3.54
C ALA A 439 -36.42 -22.60 -4.38
N ALA A 440 -35.25 -23.08 -4.80
CA ALA A 440 -34.98 -24.48 -5.14
C ALA A 440 -35.81 -25.09 -6.27
N THR A 441 -35.49 -24.73 -7.52
CA THR A 441 -35.47 -25.71 -8.60
C THR A 441 -34.48 -26.83 -8.23
N ARG A 442 -34.97 -27.89 -7.55
CA ARG A 442 -34.20 -29.13 -7.42
C ARG A 442 -33.82 -29.59 -8.82
N LEU A 443 -32.53 -29.48 -9.14
CA LEU A 443 -31.98 -29.97 -10.40
C LEU A 443 -32.43 -31.42 -10.59
N ARG A 444 -33.00 -31.75 -11.75
CA ARG A 444 -33.48 -33.12 -12.03
C ARG A 444 -32.35 -34.15 -12.03
N SER A 445 -31.10 -33.69 -12.17
CA SER A 445 -29.87 -34.46 -12.03
C SER A 445 -28.74 -33.51 -11.60
N PRO A 446 -27.76 -33.93 -10.79
CA PRO A 446 -26.56 -33.13 -10.51
C PRO A 446 -25.75 -32.81 -11.79
N MET A 447 -25.90 -33.60 -12.85
CA MET A 447 -25.27 -33.34 -14.16
C MET A 447 -25.82 -32.09 -14.87
N LEU A 448 -26.91 -31.50 -14.38
CA LEU A 448 -27.53 -30.30 -14.97
C LEU A 448 -27.18 -29.01 -14.20
N ALA A 449 -26.19 -29.04 -13.31
CA ALA A 449 -25.76 -27.86 -12.55
C ALA A 449 -25.22 -26.75 -13.46
N GLU A 450 -24.34 -27.10 -14.40
CA GLU A 450 -23.72 -26.16 -15.35
C GLU A 450 -24.77 -25.52 -16.28
N GLU A 451 -25.76 -26.29 -16.74
CA GLU A 451 -26.89 -25.81 -17.56
C GLU A 451 -27.76 -24.74 -16.86
N HIS A 452 -27.71 -24.65 -15.52
CA HIS A 452 -28.46 -23.66 -14.75
C HIS A 452 -27.65 -22.41 -14.40
N GLU A 453 -26.34 -22.39 -14.63
CA GLU A 453 -25.46 -21.28 -14.27
C GLU A 453 -25.77 -19.99 -15.06
N ASN A 454 -26.14 -20.14 -16.33
CA ASN A 454 -26.26 -19.02 -17.28
C ASN A 454 -27.70 -18.79 -17.80
N LEU A 455 -28.73 -19.17 -17.03
CA LEU A 455 -30.12 -18.98 -17.43
C LEU A 455 -30.53 -17.49 -17.42
N PRO A 456 -31.24 -17.01 -18.47
CA PRO A 456 -31.65 -15.61 -18.54
C PRO A 456 -32.68 -15.26 -17.45
N SER A 457 -32.48 -14.12 -16.81
CA SER A 457 -33.38 -13.58 -15.77
C SER A 457 -34.73 -13.07 -16.31
N GLN A 458 -34.91 -13.04 -17.63
CA GLN A 458 -36.14 -12.63 -18.30
C GLN A 458 -36.64 -13.73 -19.24
N LEU A 459 -37.96 -13.95 -19.22
CA LEU A 459 -38.67 -14.83 -20.14
C LEU A 459 -38.79 -14.18 -21.53
N ALA A 460 -38.73 -14.99 -22.58
CA ALA A 460 -38.89 -14.52 -23.96
C ALA A 460 -40.30 -13.93 -24.22
N PRO A 461 -40.42 -12.89 -25.06
CA PRO A 461 -41.72 -12.41 -25.52
C PRO A 461 -42.45 -13.50 -26.34
N SER A 462 -43.77 -13.54 -26.25
CA SER A 462 -44.60 -14.57 -26.89
C SER A 462 -45.90 -14.01 -27.46
N VAL A 463 -46.56 -14.76 -28.35
CA VAL A 463 -47.83 -14.37 -28.98
C VAL A 463 -48.94 -15.32 -28.51
N THR A 464 -50.07 -14.78 -28.08
CA THR A 464 -51.24 -15.56 -27.65
C THR A 464 -52.21 -15.79 -28.80
N GLY A 465 -52.21 -16.99 -29.36
CA GLY A 465 -53.09 -17.38 -30.47
C GLY A 465 -52.48 -17.12 -31.86
N LYS A 466 -53.30 -17.30 -32.90
CA LYS A 466 -52.92 -17.07 -34.30
C LYS A 466 -53.56 -15.76 -34.78
N HIS A 467 -52.75 -14.89 -35.36
CA HIS A 467 -53.16 -13.56 -35.81
C HIS A 467 -52.56 -13.27 -37.19
N GLU A 468 -53.24 -12.44 -37.97
CA GLU A 468 -52.71 -11.99 -39.26
C GLU A 468 -51.56 -10.99 -39.09
N ALA A 469 -50.68 -10.91 -40.10
CA ALA A 469 -49.55 -9.97 -40.11
C ALA A 469 -49.90 -8.50 -39.81
N PRO A 470 -50.98 -7.88 -40.35
CA PRO A 470 -51.36 -6.52 -39.97
C PRO A 470 -51.77 -6.39 -38.49
N VAL A 471 -52.46 -7.38 -37.93
CA VAL A 471 -52.88 -7.38 -36.51
C VAL A 471 -51.65 -7.43 -35.60
N LEU A 472 -50.68 -8.31 -35.91
CA LEU A 472 -49.42 -8.38 -35.17
C LEU A 472 -48.62 -7.08 -35.26
N ARG A 473 -48.49 -6.45 -36.44
CA ARG A 473 -47.79 -5.16 -36.60
C ARG A 473 -48.45 -4.03 -35.80
N SER A 474 -49.78 -4.01 -35.71
CA SER A 474 -50.50 -3.04 -34.87
C SER A 474 -50.26 -3.29 -33.39
N ALA A 475 -50.23 -4.56 -32.95
CA ALA A 475 -49.91 -4.93 -31.58
C ALA A 475 -48.45 -4.64 -31.20
N GLU A 476 -47.49 -4.89 -32.10
CA GLU A 476 -46.06 -4.56 -31.88
C GLU A 476 -45.88 -3.06 -31.63
N LYS A 477 -46.57 -2.21 -32.40
CA LYS A 477 -46.58 -0.76 -32.21
C LYS A 477 -47.28 -0.33 -30.91
N ALA A 478 -48.44 -0.91 -30.62
CA ALA A 478 -49.24 -0.54 -29.44
C ALA A 478 -48.53 -0.88 -28.11
N GLN A 479 -47.70 -1.94 -28.09
CA GLN A 479 -46.98 -2.40 -26.90
C GLN A 479 -45.49 -2.05 -26.88
N ASN A 480 -44.99 -1.37 -27.93
CA ASN A 480 -43.56 -1.11 -28.14
C ASN A 480 -42.68 -2.36 -28.00
N GLN A 481 -43.17 -3.51 -28.47
CA GLN A 481 -42.53 -4.82 -28.33
C GLN A 481 -42.54 -5.55 -29.67
N LEU A 482 -41.36 -5.77 -30.24
CA LEU A 482 -41.19 -6.55 -31.47
C LEU A 482 -41.31 -8.06 -31.16
N ILE A 483 -41.86 -8.84 -32.11
CA ILE A 483 -41.95 -10.31 -32.03
C ILE A 483 -40.73 -10.96 -32.70
N SER A 484 -40.21 -10.36 -33.77
CA SER A 484 -39.06 -10.92 -34.50
C SER A 484 -37.77 -10.77 -33.69
N ALA A 485 -37.22 -11.89 -33.21
CA ALA A 485 -35.93 -11.92 -32.51
C ALA A 485 -34.79 -11.24 -33.31
N ARG A 486 -34.80 -11.40 -34.65
CA ARG A 486 -33.85 -10.72 -35.56
C ARG A 486 -34.02 -9.20 -35.58
N ALA A 487 -35.24 -8.70 -35.38
CA ALA A 487 -35.50 -7.26 -35.28
C ALA A 487 -35.09 -6.72 -33.89
N ILE A 488 -35.44 -7.42 -32.80
CA ILE A 488 -35.00 -7.08 -31.44
C ILE A 488 -33.47 -6.95 -31.39
N ALA A 489 -32.74 -7.94 -31.90
CA ALA A 489 -31.27 -7.94 -31.89
C ALA A 489 -30.62 -6.88 -32.81
N ARG A 490 -31.37 -6.30 -33.76
CA ARG A 490 -30.87 -5.27 -34.70
C ARG A 490 -31.21 -3.85 -34.29
N TYR A 491 -32.24 -3.67 -33.47
CA TYR A 491 -32.73 -2.36 -33.02
C TYR A 491 -32.71 -2.30 -31.49
N PRO A 492 -31.52 -2.27 -30.86
CA PRO A 492 -31.41 -2.15 -29.42
C PRO A 492 -31.90 -0.77 -28.97
N SER A 493 -32.54 -0.71 -27.80
CA SER A 493 -33.02 0.54 -27.19
C SER A 493 -31.89 1.31 -26.50
N THR A 494 -30.83 1.64 -27.23
CA THR A 494 -29.68 2.42 -26.73
C THR A 494 -29.98 3.93 -26.77
N SER A 495 -29.55 4.66 -25.73
CA SER A 495 -29.49 6.13 -25.79
C SER A 495 -28.57 6.58 -26.93
N SER A 496 -29.01 7.58 -27.70
CA SER A 496 -28.18 8.26 -28.70
C SER A 496 -27.29 9.36 -28.12
N HIS A 497 -27.54 9.78 -26.88
CA HIS A 497 -26.78 10.83 -26.21
C HIS A 497 -25.54 10.27 -25.53
N MET A 498 -24.41 10.96 -25.70
CA MET A 498 -23.18 10.67 -24.94
C MET A 498 -23.47 10.86 -23.43
N PRO A 499 -23.02 9.94 -22.55
CA PRO A 499 -23.18 10.09 -21.12
C PRO A 499 -22.51 11.38 -20.62
N HIS A 500 -23.18 12.08 -19.71
CA HIS A 500 -22.66 13.32 -19.14
C HIS A 500 -21.49 13.03 -18.18
N LEU A 501 -20.30 13.49 -18.53
CA LEU A 501 -19.11 13.37 -17.68
C LEU A 501 -18.83 14.69 -16.94
N PRO A 502 -18.65 14.68 -15.61
CA PRO A 502 -18.21 15.86 -14.86
C PRO A 502 -16.79 16.29 -15.27
N PRO A 503 -16.36 17.52 -14.94
CA PRO A 503 -14.98 17.99 -15.15
C PRO A 503 -13.92 17.06 -14.52
N ILE A 504 -12.68 17.15 -14.98
CA ILE A 504 -11.57 16.33 -14.47
C ILE A 504 -11.16 16.82 -13.08
N ASP A 505 -11.04 15.90 -12.12
CA ASP A 505 -10.51 16.17 -10.79
C ASP A 505 -8.97 16.05 -10.79
N TYR A 506 -8.31 17.14 -11.17
CA TYR A 506 -6.85 17.24 -11.18
C TYR A 506 -6.20 17.07 -9.79
N GLU A 507 -6.93 17.35 -8.70
CA GLU A 507 -6.43 17.15 -7.34
C GLU A 507 -6.44 15.67 -6.97
N LEU A 508 -7.53 14.94 -7.26
CA LEU A 508 -7.60 13.50 -7.02
C LEU A 508 -6.54 12.75 -7.86
N PHE A 509 -6.34 13.14 -9.13
CA PHE A 509 -5.31 12.56 -10.00
C PHE A 509 -3.89 12.72 -9.41
N ASP A 510 -3.52 13.93 -8.99
CA ASP A 510 -2.22 14.25 -8.39
C ASP A 510 -2.00 13.52 -7.05
N LEU A 511 -3.01 13.52 -6.17
CA LEU A 511 -2.93 12.84 -4.86
C LEU A 511 -2.78 11.31 -5.01
N CYS A 512 -3.55 10.68 -5.89
CA CYS A 512 -3.45 9.24 -6.11
C CYS A 512 -2.09 8.83 -6.70
N LEU A 513 -1.56 9.60 -7.65
CA LEU A 513 -0.23 9.33 -8.23
C LEU A 513 0.91 9.52 -7.21
N ARG A 514 0.81 10.51 -6.32
CA ARG A 514 1.80 10.74 -5.26
C ARG A 514 1.76 9.70 -4.14
N LEU A 515 0.58 9.13 -3.87
CA LEU A 515 0.36 8.15 -2.81
C LEU A 515 0.40 6.68 -3.28
N GLY A 516 0.46 6.43 -4.59
CA GLY A 516 0.43 5.07 -5.14
C GLY A 516 -0.89 4.34 -4.93
N LEU A 517 -2.01 5.06 -4.73
CA LEU A 517 -3.33 4.49 -4.47
C LEU A 517 -4.18 4.47 -5.74
N CYS A 518 -4.69 3.29 -6.09
CA CYS A 518 -5.48 3.07 -7.31
C CYS A 518 -4.81 3.60 -8.60
N GLN A 519 -3.48 3.50 -8.71
CA GLN A 519 -2.71 4.14 -9.80
C GLN A 519 -3.22 3.72 -11.19
N GLU A 520 -3.50 2.44 -11.40
CA GLU A 520 -3.99 1.91 -12.68
C GLU A 520 -5.37 2.49 -13.05
N ASP A 521 -6.34 2.47 -12.13
CA ASP A 521 -7.67 3.06 -12.32
C ASP A 521 -7.58 4.55 -12.65
N VAL A 522 -6.76 5.30 -11.90
CA VAL A 522 -6.61 6.76 -12.07
C VAL A 522 -6.01 7.10 -13.42
N ILE A 523 -5.00 6.34 -13.87
CA ILE A 523 -4.44 6.46 -15.22
C ILE A 523 -5.51 6.10 -16.26
N TYR A 524 -6.19 4.96 -16.12
CA TYR A 524 -7.20 4.48 -17.06
C TYR A 524 -8.35 5.49 -17.25
N TYR A 525 -8.91 6.02 -16.16
CA TYR A 525 -10.06 6.92 -16.21
C TYR A 525 -9.69 8.37 -16.58
N PHE A 526 -8.56 8.91 -16.12
CA PHE A 526 -8.24 10.33 -16.32
C PHE A 526 -7.17 10.64 -17.35
N TYR A 527 -6.16 9.78 -17.56
CA TYR A 527 -5.00 10.13 -18.40
C TYR A 527 -5.40 10.54 -19.83
N GLY A 528 -6.22 9.72 -20.49
CA GLY A 528 -6.71 10.00 -21.84
C GLY A 528 -7.63 11.23 -21.92
N ARG A 529 -8.30 11.61 -20.82
CA ARG A 529 -9.14 12.82 -20.73
C ARG A 529 -8.25 14.06 -20.58
N ILE A 530 -7.28 14.01 -19.66
CA ILE A 530 -6.28 15.07 -19.43
C ILE A 530 -5.52 15.37 -20.72
N MET A 531 -4.96 14.35 -21.38
CA MET A 531 -4.20 14.53 -22.61
C MET A 531 -5.03 15.20 -23.72
N ARG A 532 -6.31 14.81 -23.90
CA ARG A 532 -7.20 15.44 -24.89
C ARG A 532 -7.52 16.90 -24.55
N GLU A 533 -7.77 17.21 -23.28
CA GLU A 533 -8.04 18.59 -22.83
C GLU A 533 -6.81 19.49 -23.01
N TRP A 534 -5.64 19.03 -22.56
CA TRP A 534 -4.38 19.77 -22.65
C TRP A 534 -3.91 19.95 -24.11
N GLN A 535 -4.07 18.94 -24.98
CA GLN A 535 -3.82 19.09 -26.42
C GLN A 535 -4.81 20.05 -27.10
N LYS A 536 -6.06 20.16 -26.62
CA LYS A 536 -7.04 21.13 -27.13
C LYS A 536 -6.68 22.55 -26.69
N GLU A 537 -6.33 22.74 -25.42
CA GLU A 537 -5.89 24.04 -24.89
C GLU A 537 -4.54 24.47 -25.51
N LEU A 538 -3.60 23.54 -25.75
CA LEU A 538 -2.35 23.83 -26.46
C LEU A 538 -2.56 24.25 -27.91
N ARG A 539 -3.53 23.64 -28.63
CA ARG A 539 -3.91 24.07 -30.00
C ARG A 539 -4.52 25.47 -29.98
N ARG A 540 -5.46 25.72 -29.07
CA ARG A 540 -6.04 27.05 -28.85
C ARG A 540 -4.96 28.11 -28.56
N LEU A 541 -3.99 27.81 -27.69
CA LEU A 541 -2.85 28.70 -27.39
C LEU A 541 -1.82 28.82 -28.52
N ARG A 542 -1.96 28.07 -29.62
CA ARG A 542 -1.25 28.28 -30.89
C ARG A 542 -2.03 29.20 -31.82
N GLU A 543 -3.35 29.09 -31.84
CA GLU A 543 -4.25 29.91 -32.66
C GLU A 543 -4.49 31.31 -32.09
N ARG A 544 -4.51 31.46 -30.76
CA ARG A 544 -4.71 32.74 -30.06
C ARG A 544 -3.74 32.86 -28.87
N PRO A 545 -2.93 33.93 -28.77
CA PRO A 545 -2.07 34.14 -27.60
C PRO A 545 -2.91 34.39 -26.34
N ALA A 546 -2.30 34.14 -25.17
CA ALA A 546 -2.98 34.22 -23.88
C ALA A 546 -3.60 35.61 -23.62
N GLY A 547 -4.87 35.63 -23.16
CA GLY A 547 -5.58 36.84 -22.74
C GLY A 547 -7.00 37.03 -23.29
N THR A 548 -7.42 36.29 -24.33
CA THR A 548 -8.68 36.56 -25.07
C THR A 548 -9.75 35.46 -25.01
N GLY A 549 -9.93 34.82 -23.84
CA GLY A 549 -11.16 34.08 -23.54
C GLY A 549 -11.04 33.02 -22.45
N ASN A 550 -12.19 32.56 -21.95
CA ASN A 550 -12.32 31.58 -20.85
C ASN A 550 -11.52 30.30 -21.13
N SER A 551 -10.49 30.03 -20.32
CA SER A 551 -9.72 28.78 -20.36
C SER A 551 -10.61 27.56 -20.06
N ALA A 552 -10.31 26.41 -20.65
CA ALA A 552 -10.88 25.15 -20.14
C ALA A 552 -10.16 24.70 -18.86
N VAL A 553 -8.82 24.67 -18.92
CA VAL A 553 -7.94 24.32 -17.79
C VAL A 553 -7.69 25.55 -16.92
N ARG A 554 -7.83 25.46 -15.60
CA ARG A 554 -7.57 26.58 -14.67
C ARG A 554 -6.07 26.70 -14.39
N ASP A 555 -5.58 27.91 -14.16
CA ASP A 555 -4.14 28.13 -13.91
C ASP A 555 -3.63 27.38 -12.66
N ALA A 556 -4.50 27.15 -11.66
CA ALA A 556 -4.20 26.29 -10.49
C ALA A 556 -3.96 24.82 -10.87
N ASP A 557 -4.75 24.27 -11.80
CA ASP A 557 -4.57 22.90 -12.30
C ASP A 557 -3.29 22.81 -13.15
N ILE A 558 -2.95 23.89 -13.89
CA ILE A 558 -1.69 23.97 -14.64
C ILE A 558 -0.49 23.92 -13.70
N ARG A 559 -0.52 24.69 -12.60
CA ARG A 559 0.53 24.68 -11.57
C ARG A 559 0.67 23.30 -10.93
N ARG A 560 -0.45 22.66 -10.55
CA ARG A 560 -0.47 21.31 -9.97
C ARG A 560 0.16 20.27 -10.91
N MET A 561 -0.29 20.22 -12.16
CA MET A 561 0.26 19.30 -13.16
C MET A 561 1.73 19.58 -13.48
N LEU A 562 2.17 20.85 -13.45
CA LEU A 562 3.58 21.22 -13.61
C LEU A 562 4.45 20.76 -12.43
N LEU A 563 3.93 20.82 -11.20
CA LEU A 563 4.60 20.28 -10.01
C LEU A 563 4.69 18.74 -10.05
N LEU A 564 3.62 18.07 -10.49
CA LEU A 564 3.61 16.61 -10.71
C LEU A 564 4.63 16.18 -11.77
N VAL A 565 4.65 16.85 -12.93
CA VAL A 565 5.58 16.56 -14.03
C VAL A 565 7.04 16.82 -13.68
N ARG A 566 7.30 17.78 -12.78
CA ARG A 566 8.65 18.16 -12.35
C ARG A 566 9.12 17.43 -11.09
N ASP A 567 8.31 16.55 -10.52
CA ASP A 567 8.70 15.80 -9.34
C ASP A 567 9.74 14.73 -9.70
N PRO A 568 10.98 14.79 -9.17
CA PRO A 568 12.02 13.81 -9.49
C PRO A 568 11.78 12.43 -8.84
N SER A 569 10.83 12.31 -7.90
CA SER A 569 10.47 11.04 -7.24
C SER A 569 9.42 10.23 -8.00
N LEU A 570 8.84 10.78 -9.06
CA LEU A 570 7.82 10.12 -9.88
C LEU A 570 8.30 9.99 -11.33
N GLN A 571 7.88 8.93 -12.02
CA GLN A 571 8.10 8.77 -13.45
C GLN A 571 6.80 9.05 -14.20
N VAL A 572 6.80 10.15 -14.96
CA VAL A 572 5.64 10.61 -15.75
C VAL A 572 5.94 10.41 -17.24
N PRO A 573 4.98 9.92 -18.07
CA PRO A 573 5.21 9.73 -19.50
C PRO A 573 5.68 11.00 -20.22
N GLU A 574 6.65 10.86 -21.13
CA GLU A 574 7.27 11.99 -21.84
C GLU A 574 6.28 12.83 -22.65
N GLU A 575 5.22 12.20 -23.18
CA GLU A 575 4.17 12.93 -23.91
C GLU A 575 3.36 13.86 -23.00
N LEU A 576 3.12 13.47 -21.74
CA LEU A 576 2.42 14.30 -20.75
C LEU A 576 3.34 15.41 -20.26
N SER A 577 4.60 15.10 -19.94
CA SER A 577 5.55 16.12 -19.47
C SER A 577 5.79 17.21 -20.53
N ALA A 578 6.06 16.82 -21.77
CA ALA A 578 6.24 17.75 -22.88
C ALA A 578 4.98 18.59 -23.17
N CYS A 579 3.79 17.99 -23.07
CA CYS A 579 2.53 18.72 -23.25
C CYS A 579 2.30 19.75 -22.14
N VAL A 580 2.48 19.36 -20.88
CA VAL A 580 2.31 20.23 -19.71
C VAL A 580 3.29 21.41 -19.75
N GLU A 581 4.57 21.16 -20.03
CA GLU A 581 5.55 22.22 -20.15
C GLU A 581 5.33 23.15 -21.36
N ALA A 582 4.75 22.66 -22.45
CA ALA A 582 4.39 23.50 -23.60
C ALA A 582 3.20 24.44 -23.29
N VAL A 583 2.20 23.96 -22.54
CA VAL A 583 1.07 24.77 -22.08
C VAL A 583 1.53 25.80 -21.04
N ALA A 584 2.32 25.37 -20.03
CA ALA A 584 2.85 26.26 -18.99
C ALA A 584 3.72 27.39 -19.58
N ARG A 585 4.54 27.10 -20.61
CA ARG A 585 5.29 28.12 -21.37
C ARG A 585 4.37 29.16 -22.00
N ARG A 586 3.36 28.72 -22.76
CA ARG A 586 2.43 29.63 -23.47
C ARG A 586 1.51 30.42 -22.53
N ARG A 587 1.37 29.98 -21.28
CA ARG A 587 0.66 30.68 -20.21
C ARG A 587 1.56 31.55 -19.32
N ASN A 588 2.87 31.61 -19.58
CA ASN A 588 3.87 32.31 -18.76
C ASN A 588 3.95 31.84 -17.28
N LEU A 589 3.45 30.65 -16.98
CA LEU A 589 3.40 30.09 -15.61
C LEU A 589 4.70 29.36 -15.18
N GLN A 590 5.78 29.45 -15.96
CA GLN A 590 7.03 28.77 -15.65
C GLN A 590 7.91 29.48 -14.61
N ASN A 591 7.78 30.81 -14.46
CA ASN A 591 8.79 31.62 -13.77
C ASN A 591 8.65 31.65 -12.25
N GLU A 592 7.49 31.29 -11.68
CA GLU A 592 7.26 31.28 -10.23
C GLU A 592 7.92 30.09 -9.49
N PHE A 593 8.47 29.13 -10.22
CA PHE A 593 9.06 27.89 -9.67
C PHE A 593 10.54 27.76 -10.02
N ARG A 594 11.30 28.86 -9.95
CA ARG A 594 12.78 28.81 -9.94
C ARG A 594 13.36 28.79 -8.52
N ASP A 595 12.64 29.32 -7.54
CA ASP A 595 13.18 29.67 -6.20
C ASP A 595 12.72 28.74 -5.06
N ILE A 596 12.49 27.46 -5.35
CA ILE A 596 12.17 26.38 -4.36
C ILE A 596 13.05 25.16 -4.59
#